data_AF-A0A3M8DBY4-F1
#
_entry.id   AF-A0A3M8DBY4-F1
#
_cell.length_a   1.000
_cell.length_b   1.000
_cell.length_c   1.000
_cell.angle_alpha   90.00
_cell.angle_beta   90.00
_cell.angle_gamma   90.00
#
_symmetry.space_group_name_H-M   'P 1'
#
loop_
_entity.id
_entity.type
_entity.pdbx_description
1 polymer ?
#
loop_
_entity_poly.entity_id
_entity_poly.type
_entity_poly.pdbx_seq_one_letter_code
_entity_poly.pdbx_strand_id
1 'polypeptide(L)'
;MWAFWLAGALMVAGGCSSVSIPTGDGGKVEVANDGSSVNVTTADGGQGTVTVNGDQKGVSFQGTDAQGNKSSLQIGEAGSLPDGLPKEIPFPDNAVITASMAADNNGQKSYTVTFEVEQSIEDVTKLYQGYLQSNGYANTTETKMADLSMLSGDKDGYSLSVTITADAEKKGSVSGMVVYGALKQ
;
A
#
# COMPACT_ATOMS: atom_id res chain seq x y z
N MET A 1 43.57 2.87 23.41
CA MET A 1 44.23 3.34 22.17
C MET A 1 44.78 2.13 21.44
N TRP A 2 43.93 1.39 20.72
CA TRP A 2 44.33 0.19 19.97
C TRP A 2 43.90 0.35 18.51
N ALA A 3 44.90 0.28 17.64
CA ALA A 3 44.77 0.28 16.20
C ALA A 3 44.25 -1.09 15.73
N PHE A 4 43.24 -1.09 14.86
CA PHE A 4 42.93 -2.25 14.03
C PHE A 4 42.95 -1.82 12.56
N TRP A 5 43.59 -2.68 11.80
CA TRP A 5 44.02 -2.57 10.41
C TRP A 5 42.89 -2.31 9.40
N LEU A 6 43.08 -1.31 8.54
CA LEU A 6 42.38 -1.15 7.27
C LEU A 6 43.11 -2.01 6.22
N ALA A 7 42.75 -3.29 6.11
CA ALA A 7 43.13 -4.12 4.97
C ALA A 7 42.11 -3.92 3.86
N GLY A 8 42.48 -3.08 2.88
CA GLY A 8 41.79 -3.02 1.60
C GLY A 8 41.91 -4.37 0.88
N ALA A 9 40.78 -5.00 0.63
CA ALA A 9 40.65 -6.06 -0.36
C ALA A 9 39.61 -5.60 -1.40
N LEU A 10 40.09 -4.82 -2.36
CA LEU A 10 39.37 -4.55 -3.60
C LEU A 10 39.47 -5.80 -4.49
N MET A 11 38.60 -6.78 -4.27
CA MET A 11 38.43 -7.88 -5.22
C MET A 11 37.48 -7.41 -6.33
N VAL A 12 38.07 -6.92 -7.42
CA VAL A 12 37.37 -6.72 -8.69
C VAL A 12 37.41 -8.05 -9.44
N ALA A 13 36.37 -8.87 -9.26
CA ALA A 13 36.15 -10.05 -10.08
C ALA A 13 34.72 -10.03 -10.62
N GLY A 14 34.59 -9.65 -11.89
CA GLY A 14 33.47 -9.98 -12.78
C GLY A 14 32.07 -9.48 -12.38
N GLY A 15 31.71 -8.28 -12.83
CA GLY A 15 30.31 -7.85 -12.97
C GLY A 15 29.66 -7.30 -11.70
N CYS A 16 30.05 -6.10 -11.27
CA CYS A 16 29.33 -5.40 -10.20
C CYS A 16 27.99 -4.88 -10.72
N SER A 17 26.92 -5.64 -10.51
CA SER A 17 25.53 -5.24 -10.79
C SER A 17 24.95 -4.27 -9.75
N SER A 18 25.68 -3.97 -8.66
CA SER A 18 25.24 -3.09 -7.57
C SER A 18 26.42 -2.42 -6.84
N VAL A 19 26.14 -1.30 -6.16
CA VAL A 19 27.06 -0.58 -5.27
C VAL A 19 26.71 -0.89 -3.81
N SER A 20 27.66 -1.41 -3.04
CA SER A 20 27.47 -1.81 -1.63
C SER A 20 28.19 -0.86 -0.68
N ILE A 21 27.46 -0.30 0.30
CA ILE A 21 27.95 0.64 1.32
C ILE A 21 27.71 0.01 2.72
N PRO A 22 28.76 -0.35 3.47
CA PRO A 22 28.60 -0.83 4.84
C PRO A 22 28.17 0.32 5.77
N THR A 23 27.32 0.04 6.74
CA THR A 23 26.98 0.98 7.81
C THR A 23 27.85 0.69 9.04
N GLY A 24 28.20 1.73 9.81
CA GLY A 24 29.16 1.64 10.92
C GLY A 24 28.72 0.75 12.10
N ASP A 25 27.49 0.27 12.07
CA ASP A 25 26.85 -0.64 13.03
C ASP A 25 26.77 -2.10 12.54
N GLY A 26 27.34 -2.43 11.37
CA GLY A 26 27.37 -3.79 10.83
C GLY A 26 26.24 -4.11 9.85
N GLY A 27 25.38 -3.14 9.53
CA GLY A 27 24.45 -3.23 8.40
C GLY A 27 25.11 -2.94 7.05
N LYS A 28 24.29 -3.01 6.00
CA LYS A 28 24.73 -2.84 4.60
C LYS A 28 23.61 -2.23 3.76
N VAL A 29 23.94 -1.24 2.94
CA VAL A 29 23.05 -0.67 1.92
C VAL A 29 23.58 -1.05 0.55
N GLU A 30 22.73 -1.60 -0.31
CA GLU A 30 23.04 -1.88 -1.71
C GLU A 30 22.13 -1.09 -2.62
N VAL A 31 22.72 -0.35 -3.55
CA VAL A 31 21.97 0.37 -4.60
C VAL A 31 22.20 -0.37 -5.91
N ALA A 32 21.12 -0.75 -6.59
CA ALA A 32 21.21 -1.33 -7.92
C ALA A 32 21.82 -0.31 -8.89
N ASN A 33 22.62 -0.78 -9.85
CA ASN A 33 23.41 0.10 -10.72
C ASN A 33 22.54 0.94 -11.68
N ASP A 34 21.30 0.51 -11.92
CA ASP A 34 20.26 1.23 -12.67
C ASP A 34 19.48 2.23 -11.80
N GLY A 35 19.75 2.29 -10.49
CA GLY A 35 19.04 3.11 -9.52
C GLY A 35 17.58 2.66 -9.27
N SER A 36 17.15 1.53 -9.82
CA SER A 36 15.75 1.06 -9.72
C SER A 36 15.42 0.48 -8.35
N SER A 37 16.42 0.05 -7.59
CA SER A 37 16.22 -0.50 -6.25
C SER A 37 17.31 -0.17 -5.26
N VAL A 38 16.91 -0.08 -4.00
CA VAL A 38 17.78 0.10 -2.84
C VAL A 38 17.45 -1.00 -1.84
N ASN A 39 18.42 -1.84 -1.55
CA ASN A 39 18.34 -2.86 -0.51
C ASN A 39 19.08 -2.37 0.74
N VAL A 40 18.51 -2.63 1.90
CA VAL A 40 19.05 -2.34 3.21
C VAL A 40 19.03 -3.63 4.01
N THR A 41 20.17 -3.99 4.59
CA THR A 41 20.29 -5.07 5.56
C THR A 41 20.75 -4.46 6.88
N THR A 42 19.98 -4.67 7.94
CA THR A 42 20.31 -4.18 9.28
C THR A 42 21.21 -5.19 10.01
N ALA A 43 21.94 -4.73 11.03
CA ALA A 43 22.89 -5.56 11.77
C ALA A 43 22.24 -6.74 12.52
N ASP A 44 20.95 -6.63 12.82
CA ASP A 44 20.11 -7.68 13.44
C ASP A 44 19.55 -8.69 12.43
N GLY A 45 19.88 -8.56 11.14
CA GLY A 45 19.48 -9.49 10.08
C GLY A 45 18.18 -9.12 9.36
N GLY A 46 17.53 -8.01 9.74
CA GLY A 46 16.40 -7.45 8.99
C GLY A 46 16.81 -7.02 7.58
N GLN A 47 15.90 -7.16 6.62
CA GLN A 47 16.10 -6.80 5.22
C GLN A 47 14.97 -5.90 4.76
N GLY A 48 15.29 -4.86 4.00
CA GLY A 48 14.34 -3.96 3.36
C GLY A 48 14.75 -3.69 1.93
N THR A 49 13.80 -3.71 1.01
CA THR A 49 14.00 -3.35 -0.39
C THR A 49 13.00 -2.28 -0.76
N VAL A 50 13.50 -1.18 -1.30
CA VAL A 50 12.70 -0.17 -2.00
C VAL A 50 12.94 -0.34 -3.49
N THR A 51 11.88 -0.48 -4.27
CA THR A 51 11.96 -0.55 -5.73
C THR A 51 11.11 0.54 -6.33
N VAL A 52 11.73 1.37 -7.16
CA VAL A 52 11.08 2.36 -8.00
C VAL A 52 11.01 1.76 -9.41
N ASN A 53 9.86 1.24 -9.77
CA ASN A 53 9.67 0.64 -11.10
C ASN A 53 9.44 1.76 -12.12
N GLY A 54 10.48 2.10 -12.90
CA GLY A 54 10.37 3.07 -13.99
C GLY A 54 9.34 2.68 -15.06
N ASP A 55 9.13 1.38 -15.27
CA ASP A 55 8.18 0.82 -16.23
C ASP A 55 6.80 0.51 -15.64
N GLN A 56 6.71 0.35 -14.31
CA GLN A 56 5.46 0.09 -13.57
C GLN A 56 5.20 1.21 -12.57
N LYS A 57 4.76 2.37 -13.07
CA LYS A 57 3.79 3.32 -12.48
C LYS A 57 3.54 3.22 -10.96
N GLY A 58 4.59 3.27 -10.12
CA GLY A 58 4.45 3.07 -8.69
C GLY A 58 5.76 2.83 -7.92
N VAL A 59 5.66 2.85 -6.60
CA VAL A 59 6.77 2.56 -5.67
C VAL A 59 6.40 1.33 -4.85
N SER A 60 7.34 0.39 -4.72
CA SER A 60 7.16 -0.78 -3.87
C SER A 60 8.22 -0.86 -2.78
N PHE A 61 7.79 -1.34 -1.63
CA PHE A 61 8.58 -1.60 -0.45
C PHE A 61 8.36 -3.06 -0.07
N GLN A 62 9.43 -3.74 0.28
CA GLN A 62 9.42 -5.09 0.82
C GLN A 62 10.32 -5.10 2.05
N GLY A 63 9.89 -5.78 3.11
CA GLY A 63 10.61 -5.87 4.37
C GLY A 63 10.55 -7.29 4.89
N THR A 64 11.63 -7.76 5.48
CA THR A 64 11.69 -8.97 6.28
C THR A 64 12.35 -8.62 7.60
N ASP A 65 11.66 -8.81 8.72
CA ASP A 65 12.27 -8.58 10.03
C ASP A 65 13.25 -9.71 10.41
N ALA A 66 13.97 -9.53 11.51
CA ALA A 66 14.92 -10.52 12.02
C ALA A 66 14.27 -11.87 12.40
N GLN A 67 12.95 -11.89 12.60
CA GLN A 67 12.15 -13.05 12.93
C GLN A 67 11.61 -13.76 11.67
N GLY A 68 11.87 -13.22 10.47
CA GLY A 68 11.43 -13.76 9.19
C GLY A 68 10.02 -13.34 8.78
N ASN A 69 9.38 -12.40 9.49
CA ASN A 69 8.08 -11.87 9.10
C ASN A 69 8.24 -10.96 7.89
N LYS A 70 7.41 -11.18 6.87
CA LYS A 70 7.44 -10.45 5.62
C LYS A 70 6.37 -9.35 5.62
N SER A 71 6.76 -8.19 5.15
CA SER A 71 5.86 -7.08 4.87
C SER A 71 6.13 -6.55 3.47
N SER A 72 5.08 -6.11 2.78
CA SER A 72 5.20 -5.40 1.52
C SER A 72 4.18 -4.28 1.46
N LEU A 73 4.57 -3.19 0.81
CA LEU A 73 3.70 -2.06 0.48
C LEU A 73 3.95 -1.70 -0.97
N GLN A 74 2.90 -1.57 -1.75
CA GLN A 74 2.92 -1.09 -3.12
C GLN A 74 2.02 0.14 -3.17
N ILE A 75 2.54 1.20 -3.76
CA ILE A 75 1.83 2.45 -4.00
C ILE A 75 1.71 2.60 -5.52
N GLY A 76 0.48 2.57 -6.02
CA GLY A 76 0.18 2.74 -7.44
C GLY A 76 0.08 4.21 -7.85
N GLU A 77 0.19 4.46 -9.15
CA GLU A 77 -0.06 5.76 -9.74
C GLU A 77 -1.57 6.12 -9.70
N ALA A 78 -1.86 7.41 -9.62
CA ALA A 78 -3.20 7.93 -9.87
C ALA A 78 -3.79 7.36 -11.17
N GLY A 79 -5.07 7.04 -11.15
CA GLY A 79 -5.81 6.43 -12.26
C GLY A 79 -5.71 4.91 -12.35
N SER A 80 -4.94 4.24 -11.49
CA SER A 80 -4.82 2.77 -11.49
C SER A 80 -5.31 2.15 -10.17
N LEU A 81 -6.03 1.02 -10.28
CA LEU A 81 -6.41 0.19 -9.14
C LEU A 81 -5.26 -0.76 -8.79
N PRO A 82 -5.10 -1.12 -7.51
CA PRO A 82 -4.04 -2.03 -7.11
C PRO A 82 -4.33 -3.46 -7.59
N ASP A 83 -3.29 -4.16 -8.04
CA ASP A 83 -3.40 -5.55 -8.47
C ASP A 83 -3.90 -6.43 -7.31
N GLY A 84 -4.90 -7.27 -7.58
CA GLY A 84 -5.47 -8.19 -6.60
C GLY A 84 -6.61 -7.62 -5.76
N LEU A 85 -6.99 -6.34 -5.94
CA LEU A 85 -8.26 -5.83 -5.45
C LEU A 85 -9.42 -6.64 -6.07
N PRO A 86 -10.40 -7.10 -5.27
CA PRO A 86 -11.57 -7.80 -5.81
C PRO A 86 -12.32 -6.91 -6.82
N LYS A 87 -12.60 -7.46 -8.01
CA LYS A 87 -13.20 -6.73 -9.14
C LYS A 87 -14.68 -6.45 -8.96
N GLU A 88 -15.30 -7.13 -8.01
CA GLU A 88 -16.70 -6.98 -7.63
C GLU A 88 -16.97 -5.72 -6.79
N ILE A 89 -15.94 -5.14 -6.16
CA ILE A 89 -16.10 -3.90 -5.39
C ILE A 89 -16.45 -2.77 -6.36
N PRO A 90 -17.63 -2.15 -6.24
CA PRO A 90 -18.07 -1.15 -7.19
C PRO A 90 -17.34 0.17 -6.95
N PHE A 91 -16.93 0.81 -8.03
CA PHE A 91 -16.52 2.21 -8.03
C PHE A 91 -17.48 3.00 -8.94
N PRO A 92 -17.77 4.27 -8.64
CA PRO A 92 -18.56 5.11 -9.53
C PRO A 92 -17.91 5.22 -10.93
N ASP A 93 -18.71 5.20 -12.01
CA ASP A 93 -18.20 5.16 -13.39
C ASP A 93 -17.30 6.35 -13.76
N ASN A 94 -17.56 7.52 -13.18
CA ASN A 94 -16.79 8.75 -13.37
C ASN A 94 -15.81 9.03 -12.22
N ALA A 95 -15.48 8.02 -11.40
CA ALA A 95 -14.51 8.17 -10.34
C ALA A 95 -13.09 8.34 -10.90
N VAL A 96 -12.40 9.38 -10.43
CA VAL A 96 -10.98 9.60 -10.69
C VAL A 96 -10.20 9.01 -9.52
N ILE A 97 -9.46 7.93 -9.76
CA ILE A 97 -8.59 7.34 -8.73
C ILE A 97 -7.42 8.29 -8.48
N THR A 98 -7.29 8.81 -7.27
CA THR A 98 -6.22 9.76 -6.90
C THR A 98 -5.04 9.06 -6.24
N ALA A 99 -5.28 7.92 -5.59
CA ALA A 99 -4.24 7.07 -5.01
C ALA A 99 -4.72 5.62 -4.91
N SER A 100 -3.78 4.68 -5.02
CA SER A 100 -4.01 3.27 -4.72
C SER A 100 -2.82 2.68 -3.99
N MET A 101 -3.10 1.77 -3.07
CA MET A 101 -2.10 1.10 -2.25
C MET A 101 -2.50 -0.35 -2.05
N ALA A 102 -1.52 -1.25 -2.07
CA ALA A 102 -1.65 -2.62 -1.62
C ALA A 102 -0.60 -2.88 -0.55
N ALA A 103 -0.99 -3.47 0.57
CA ALA A 103 -0.07 -3.91 1.60
C ALA A 103 -0.30 -5.40 1.87
N ASP A 104 0.78 -6.10 2.20
CA ASP A 104 0.78 -7.49 2.62
C ASP A 104 1.64 -7.58 3.88
N ASN A 105 1.08 -8.11 4.97
CA ASN A 105 1.84 -8.41 6.17
C ASN A 105 1.61 -9.88 6.52
N ASN A 106 2.63 -10.71 6.32
CA ASN A 106 2.56 -12.15 6.56
C ASN A 106 1.36 -12.84 5.90
N GLY A 107 1.02 -12.45 4.67
CA GLY A 107 -0.12 -12.98 3.91
C GLY A 107 -1.46 -12.28 4.21
N GLN A 108 -1.50 -11.37 5.19
CA GLN A 108 -2.65 -10.52 5.45
C GLN A 108 -2.61 -9.33 4.49
N LYS A 109 -3.33 -9.46 3.38
CA LYS A 109 -3.43 -8.43 2.36
C LYS A 109 -4.46 -7.37 2.74
N SER A 110 -4.14 -6.11 2.45
CA SER A 110 -5.06 -4.98 2.51
C SER A 110 -4.82 -4.06 1.32
N TYR A 111 -5.89 -3.52 0.77
CA TYR A 111 -5.88 -2.60 -0.35
C TYR A 111 -6.58 -1.32 0.08
N THR A 112 -6.02 -0.18 -0.31
CA THR A 112 -6.60 1.13 -0.10
C THR A 112 -6.70 1.83 -1.43
N VAL A 113 -7.87 2.36 -1.76
CA VAL A 113 -8.11 3.14 -2.98
C VAL A 113 -8.78 4.44 -2.60
N THR A 114 -8.19 5.55 -3.00
CA THR A 114 -8.78 6.89 -2.86
C THR A 114 -9.23 7.38 -4.21
N PHE A 115 -10.43 7.95 -4.28
CA PHE A 115 -11.01 8.47 -5.49
C PHE A 115 -11.74 9.80 -5.26
N GLU A 116 -11.94 10.55 -6.32
CA GLU A 116 -12.82 11.71 -6.38
C GLU A 116 -13.94 11.46 -7.38
N VAL A 117 -15.14 11.94 -7.09
CA VAL A 117 -16.27 11.84 -8.02
C VAL A 117 -17.23 13.02 -7.86
N GLU A 118 -17.75 13.51 -8.98
CA GLU A 118 -18.81 14.53 -9.03
C GLU A 118 -20.19 13.87 -8.79
N GLN A 119 -20.41 13.36 -7.59
CA GLN A 119 -21.68 12.78 -7.13
C GLN A 119 -21.95 13.16 -5.68
N SER A 120 -23.21 13.10 -5.26
CA SER A 120 -23.57 13.38 -3.87
C SER A 120 -23.06 12.27 -2.93
N ILE A 121 -22.81 12.64 -1.67
CA ILE A 121 -22.46 11.69 -0.61
C ILE A 121 -23.52 10.58 -0.47
N GLU A 122 -24.80 10.92 -0.68
CA GLU A 122 -25.91 9.98 -0.59
C GLU A 122 -25.90 8.95 -1.71
N ASP A 123 -25.60 9.36 -2.94
CA ASP A 123 -25.59 8.46 -4.10
C ASP A 123 -24.44 7.46 -4.00
N VAL A 124 -23.24 7.95 -3.66
CA VAL A 124 -22.08 7.08 -3.43
C VAL A 124 -22.30 6.18 -2.22
N THR A 125 -22.91 6.68 -1.14
CA THR A 125 -23.26 5.86 0.03
C THR A 125 -24.23 4.74 -0.34
N LYS A 126 -25.30 5.04 -1.12
CA LYS A 126 -26.28 4.04 -1.56
C LYS A 126 -25.65 2.96 -2.43
N LEU A 127 -24.69 3.31 -3.28
CA LEU A 127 -23.93 2.34 -4.10
C LEU A 127 -23.29 1.27 -3.21
N TYR A 128 -22.51 1.69 -2.20
CA TYR A 128 -21.82 0.75 -1.32
C TYR A 128 -22.77 0.05 -0.34
N GLN A 129 -23.80 0.73 0.15
CA GLN A 129 -24.82 0.11 0.99
C GLN A 129 -25.54 -1.03 0.26
N GLY A 130 -25.96 -0.79 -0.99
CA GLY A 130 -26.58 -1.81 -1.83
C GLY A 130 -25.64 -2.97 -2.13
N TYR A 131 -24.36 -2.68 -2.35
CA TYR A 131 -23.33 -3.70 -2.53
C TYR A 131 -23.16 -4.59 -1.30
N LEU A 132 -22.99 -4.01 -0.11
CA LEU A 132 -22.84 -4.75 1.14
C LEU A 132 -24.04 -5.68 1.40
N GLN A 133 -25.26 -5.14 1.22
CA GLN A 133 -26.52 -5.88 1.44
C GLN A 133 -26.71 -7.03 0.45
N SER A 134 -26.36 -6.81 -0.82
CA SER A 134 -26.58 -7.80 -1.89
C SER A 134 -25.50 -8.89 -1.95
N ASN A 135 -24.31 -8.63 -1.37
CA ASN A 135 -23.16 -9.53 -1.47
C ASN A 135 -22.87 -10.32 -0.20
N GLY A 136 -23.78 -10.31 0.78
CA GLY A 136 -23.69 -11.16 1.98
C GLY A 136 -22.67 -10.69 3.01
N TYR A 137 -22.39 -9.39 3.07
CA TYR A 137 -21.57 -8.84 4.15
C TYR A 137 -22.35 -8.85 5.48
N ALA A 138 -21.68 -9.28 6.54
CA ALA A 138 -22.15 -9.28 7.92
C ALA A 138 -21.55 -8.08 8.69
N ASN A 139 -22.00 -7.89 9.95
CA ASN A 139 -21.51 -6.83 10.85
C ASN A 139 -21.53 -5.42 10.23
N THR A 140 -22.49 -5.17 9.34
CA THR A 140 -22.51 -3.93 8.59
C THR A 140 -22.77 -2.75 9.52
N THR A 141 -21.89 -1.76 9.50
CA THR A 141 -22.01 -0.54 10.28
C THR A 141 -22.09 0.65 9.34
N GLU A 142 -22.97 1.60 9.66
CA GLU A 142 -23.10 2.86 8.93
C GLU A 142 -23.02 4.01 9.94
N THR A 143 -22.12 4.95 9.70
CA THR A 143 -22.01 6.19 10.48
C THR A 143 -22.11 7.37 9.55
N LYS A 144 -23.12 8.21 9.76
CA LYS A 144 -23.34 9.43 8.99
C LYS A 144 -23.14 10.65 9.86
N MET A 145 -22.38 11.61 9.37
CA MET A 145 -22.24 12.98 9.87
C MET A 145 -22.56 13.94 8.73
N ALA A 146 -22.56 15.26 9.00
CA ALA A 146 -22.96 16.26 8.02
C ALA A 146 -22.22 16.14 6.68
N ASP A 147 -20.89 15.97 6.73
CA ASP A 147 -20.01 15.98 5.56
C ASP A 147 -19.25 14.66 5.38
N LEU A 148 -19.64 13.61 6.12
CA LEU A 148 -18.92 12.34 6.18
C LEU A 148 -19.91 11.16 6.27
N SER A 149 -19.66 10.12 5.50
CA SER A 149 -20.39 8.86 5.53
C SER A 149 -19.38 7.72 5.58
N MET A 150 -19.52 6.85 6.56
CA MET A 150 -18.66 5.67 6.73
C MET A 150 -19.53 4.43 6.72
N LEU A 151 -19.16 3.46 5.88
CA LEU A 151 -19.80 2.15 5.80
C LEU A 151 -18.74 1.09 5.98
N SER A 152 -19.02 0.06 6.76
CA SER A 152 -18.17 -1.12 6.83
C SER A 152 -18.99 -2.39 6.84
N GLY A 153 -18.37 -3.50 6.46
CA GLY A 153 -18.95 -4.83 6.60
C GLY A 153 -17.88 -5.91 6.42
N ASP A 154 -18.18 -7.09 6.94
CA ASP A 154 -17.27 -8.23 6.97
C ASP A 154 -17.80 -9.36 6.10
N LYS A 155 -16.92 -10.03 5.36
CA LYS A 155 -17.25 -11.21 4.56
C LYS A 155 -16.05 -12.13 4.43
N ASP A 156 -16.24 -13.42 4.69
CA ASP A 156 -15.23 -14.46 4.46
C ASP A 156 -13.85 -14.19 5.09
N GLY A 157 -13.82 -13.53 6.27
CA GLY A 157 -12.58 -13.16 6.96
C GLY A 157 -11.91 -11.88 6.45
N TYR A 158 -12.57 -11.14 5.56
CA TYR A 158 -12.17 -9.82 5.07
C TYR A 158 -13.15 -8.76 5.54
N SER A 159 -12.69 -7.52 5.67
CA SER A 159 -13.53 -6.35 5.85
C SER A 159 -13.44 -5.43 4.65
N LEU A 160 -14.57 -4.82 4.31
CA LEU A 160 -14.67 -3.67 3.45
C LEU A 160 -15.04 -2.47 4.32
N SER A 161 -14.29 -1.38 4.22
CA SER A 161 -14.59 -0.11 4.85
C SER A 161 -14.55 0.98 3.79
N VAL A 162 -15.56 1.82 3.76
CA VAL A 162 -15.73 2.90 2.79
C VAL A 162 -15.99 4.18 3.56
N THR A 163 -15.14 5.17 3.33
CA THR A 163 -15.30 6.52 3.86
C THR A 163 -15.55 7.47 2.70
N ILE A 164 -16.60 8.28 2.79
CA ILE A 164 -16.98 9.26 1.78
C ILE A 164 -17.07 10.60 2.48
N THR A 165 -16.33 11.59 2.00
CA THR A 165 -16.27 12.93 2.57
C THR A 165 -16.67 13.95 1.51
N ALA A 166 -17.49 14.93 1.87
CA ALA A 166 -17.80 16.04 0.98
C ALA A 166 -16.53 16.83 0.62
N ASP A 167 -16.38 17.18 -0.65
CA ASP A 167 -15.31 18.06 -1.08
C ASP A 167 -15.65 19.50 -0.66
N ALA A 168 -14.79 20.10 0.15
CA ALA A 168 -14.97 21.45 0.66
C ALA A 168 -14.79 22.53 -0.43
N GLU A 169 -14.02 22.23 -1.47
CA GLU A 169 -13.70 23.15 -2.57
C GLU A 169 -14.67 22.99 -3.75
N LYS A 170 -15.20 21.78 -3.98
CA LYS A 170 -16.12 21.46 -5.09
C LYS A 170 -17.48 21.00 -4.59
N LYS A 171 -18.44 21.92 -4.54
CA LYS A 171 -19.84 21.59 -4.20
C LYS A 171 -20.40 20.50 -5.12
N GLY A 172 -20.98 19.46 -4.53
CA GLY A 172 -21.55 18.32 -5.25
C GLY A 172 -20.52 17.27 -5.68
N SER A 173 -19.27 17.40 -5.23
CA SER A 173 -18.24 16.37 -5.36
C SER A 173 -17.92 15.75 -4.00
N VAL A 174 -17.41 14.52 -4.02
CA VAL A 174 -16.93 13.82 -2.83
C VAL A 174 -15.58 13.20 -3.08
N SER A 175 -14.80 13.05 -2.00
CA SER A 175 -13.64 12.17 -1.95
C SER A 175 -14.04 10.89 -1.23
N GLY A 176 -13.76 9.75 -1.86
CA GLY A 176 -14.00 8.43 -1.31
C GLY A 176 -12.69 7.70 -1.01
N MET A 177 -12.66 6.93 0.08
CA MET A 177 -11.59 6.01 0.42
C MET A 177 -12.19 4.63 0.68
N VAL A 178 -11.75 3.65 -0.10
CA VAL A 178 -12.12 2.24 0.05
C VAL A 178 -10.93 1.49 0.63
N VAL A 179 -11.15 0.80 1.74
CA VAL A 179 -10.19 -0.11 2.36
C VAL A 179 -10.79 -1.51 2.35
N TYR A 180 -10.08 -2.46 1.73
CA TYR A 180 -10.46 -3.87 1.72
C TYR A 180 -9.30 -4.71 2.21
N GLY A 181 -9.47 -5.53 3.25
CA GLY A 181 -8.37 -6.34 3.75
C GLY A 181 -8.78 -7.42 4.72
N ALA A 182 -7.83 -8.31 5.05
CA ALA A 182 -8.06 -9.35 6.03
C ALA A 182 -8.38 -8.74 7.41
N LEU A 183 -9.38 -9.30 8.09
CA LEU A 183 -9.65 -8.97 9.49
C LEU A 183 -8.44 -9.40 10.34
N LYS A 184 -7.93 -8.48 11.16
CA LYS A 184 -6.94 -8.84 12.18
C LYS A 184 -7.62 -9.79 13.17
N GLN A 185 -7.20 -11.06 13.16
CA GLN A 185 -7.59 -12.04 14.18
C GLN A 185 -6.79 -11.83 15.45
#